data_AF-A0A959KUB1-F1
#
_entry.id   AF-A0A959KUB1-F1
#
_cell.length_a   1.000
_cell.length_b   1.000
_cell.length_c   1.000
_cell.angle_alpha   90.00
_cell.angle_beta   90.00
_cell.angle_gamma   90.00
#
_symmetry.space_group_name_H-M   'P 1'
#
loop_
_entity.id
_entity.type
_entity.pdbx_description
1 polymer ?
#
loop_
_entity_poly.entity_id
_entity_poly.type
_entity_poly.pdbx_seq_one_letter_code
_entity_poly.pdbx_strand_id
1 'polypeptide(L)'
;MSLFDRLFRSGPENNPHPPVKFGRYSDTYKTQEQYDAWDEALQAFENEEYLDSYRAFFRYLRDHEAQNVQLQDENGRIDFEILQGSKKVIGFASPAKLKAEAKVASVQQLNIGFMRRLVEQNFDLKYSRYALDRQNDITIVFDTYSLDGSPYKLYYALKEVATNADKQDDLLIDEFQMLGQTDNSHLRDLPEQEKEVKYAFIQEQIGRTFERIDHSKLDANQYPGAIAYLLLDLCYKLDYLTKPEGYMMEALERIHRTYFAKDGRNTAQKNHTLRKEFQKLMERPKEQFFKEMYEVTSTFGITSPVNHDKVVSFIDGELHNMDWYHEQKHYDIALSIPGYIVGYCLFNYAVPKPDRDLLHLYFQVTEPEYFQRLGFSAKYYDPASGELNKRAIKKAIRYIVDENSVEFVGLNPAIGSLNFEGLAEFAKSYLLMIRNMEVAKAE
;
A
#
# COMPACT_ATOMS: atom_id res chain seq x y z
N MET A 1 -1.87 -5.28 -38.20
CA MET A 1 -2.39 -6.23 -37.20
C MET A 1 -2.54 -7.59 -37.84
N SER A 2 -1.64 -8.52 -37.50
CA SER A 2 -1.52 -9.82 -38.17
C SER A 2 -2.25 -10.90 -37.36
N LEU A 3 -2.87 -11.86 -38.07
CA LEU A 3 -3.53 -13.06 -37.51
C LEU A 3 -2.62 -13.89 -36.58
N PHE A 4 -1.30 -13.68 -36.63
CA PHE A 4 -0.32 -14.30 -35.74
C PHE A 4 -0.31 -13.72 -34.31
N ASP A 5 -0.69 -12.45 -34.09
CA ASP A 5 -0.75 -11.85 -32.76
C ASP A 5 -1.87 -12.44 -31.88
N ARG A 6 -2.92 -13.00 -32.51
CA ARG A 6 -4.03 -13.67 -31.81
C ARG A 6 -3.73 -15.10 -31.38
N LEU A 7 -2.76 -15.78 -32.02
CA LEU A 7 -2.45 -17.19 -31.74
C LEU A 7 -1.39 -17.38 -30.64
N PHE A 8 -0.55 -16.37 -30.40
CA PHE A 8 0.51 -16.43 -29.37
C PHE A 8 0.17 -15.70 -28.06
N ARG A 9 -0.99 -15.02 -27.99
CA ARG A 9 -1.55 -14.49 -26.74
C ARG A 9 -2.31 -15.58 -25.97
N SER A 10 -1.73 -16.75 -25.83
CA SER A 10 -2.16 -17.75 -24.85
C SER A 10 -1.30 -17.56 -23.60
N GLY A 11 -1.74 -16.62 -22.75
CA GLY A 11 -1.28 -16.50 -21.37
C GLY A 11 -1.48 -17.81 -20.60
N PRO A 12 -1.17 -17.86 -19.29
CA PRO A 12 -1.76 -18.93 -18.46
C PRO A 12 -3.27 -19.00 -18.76
N GLU A 13 -3.84 -20.22 -18.81
CA GLU A 13 -5.27 -20.45 -19.07
C GLU A 13 -6.11 -19.38 -18.38
N ASN A 14 -7.16 -18.89 -19.07
CA ASN A 14 -8.18 -17.97 -18.55
C ASN A 14 -8.91 -18.56 -17.32
N ASN A 15 -8.18 -18.83 -16.24
CA ASN A 15 -8.73 -18.89 -14.91
C ASN A 15 -8.82 -17.44 -14.47
N PRO A 16 -10.03 -16.88 -14.32
CA PRO A 16 -10.16 -15.53 -13.79
C PRO A 16 -9.46 -15.53 -12.43
N HIS A 17 -8.36 -14.77 -12.31
CA HIS A 17 -7.75 -14.52 -11.02
C HIS A 17 -8.86 -13.95 -10.11
N PRO A 18 -8.97 -14.42 -8.86
CA PRO A 18 -9.97 -13.88 -7.96
C PRO A 18 -9.69 -12.37 -7.78
N PRO A 19 -10.74 -11.52 -7.70
CA PRO A 19 -10.59 -10.06 -7.69
C PRO A 19 -10.12 -9.54 -6.31
N VAL A 20 -9.07 -10.14 -5.75
CA VAL A 20 -8.50 -9.77 -4.45
C VAL A 20 -7.42 -8.70 -4.67
N LYS A 21 -7.49 -7.60 -3.93
CA LYS A 21 -6.50 -6.52 -3.96
C LYS A 21 -5.50 -6.66 -2.82
N PHE A 22 -4.24 -6.34 -3.11
CA PHE A 22 -3.12 -6.40 -2.17
C PHE A 22 -2.35 -5.08 -2.15
N GLY A 23 -1.72 -4.81 -1.02
CA GLY A 23 -0.90 -3.64 -0.81
C GLY A 23 -1.68 -2.32 -0.76
N ARG A 24 -0.92 -1.28 -0.40
CA ARG A 24 -1.40 0.10 -0.34
C ARG A 24 -1.61 0.64 -1.76
N TYR A 25 -2.57 1.55 -1.91
CA TYR A 25 -2.80 2.22 -3.18
C TYR A 25 -1.62 3.12 -3.56
N SER A 26 -1.30 3.18 -4.86
CA SER A 26 -0.34 4.11 -5.44
C SER A 26 -0.93 4.76 -6.68
N ASP A 27 -0.84 6.08 -6.75
CA ASP A 27 -1.23 6.88 -7.91
C ASP A 27 -0.08 7.12 -8.89
N THR A 28 1.05 6.43 -8.74
CA THR A 28 2.23 6.58 -9.61
C THR A 28 2.11 5.88 -10.95
N TYR A 29 1.18 4.92 -11.08
CA TYR A 29 1.00 4.10 -12.28
C TYR A 29 -0.02 4.74 -13.22
N LYS A 30 0.20 6.01 -13.59
CA LYS A 30 -0.69 6.76 -14.48
C LYS A 30 -0.53 6.31 -15.94
N THR A 31 -1.62 6.30 -16.69
CA THR A 31 -1.63 6.04 -18.13
C THR A 31 -1.11 7.25 -18.91
N GLN A 32 -0.74 7.03 -20.18
CA GLN A 32 -0.38 8.13 -21.08
C GLN A 32 -1.51 9.16 -21.18
N GLU A 33 -2.77 8.71 -21.31
CA GLU A 33 -3.94 9.59 -21.37
C GLU A 33 -4.07 10.49 -20.13
N GLN A 34 -3.71 9.98 -18.94
CA GLN A 34 -3.70 10.80 -17.73
C GLN A 34 -2.58 11.85 -17.79
N TYR A 35 -1.37 11.49 -18.23
CA TYR A 35 -0.29 12.46 -18.41
C TYR A 35 -0.64 13.53 -19.45
N ASP A 36 -1.26 13.15 -20.57
CA ASP A 36 -1.73 14.11 -21.57
C ASP A 36 -2.78 15.08 -20.96
N ALA A 37 -3.68 14.57 -20.11
CA ALA A 37 -4.65 15.39 -19.39
C ALA A 37 -3.99 16.33 -18.36
N TRP A 38 -2.84 15.96 -17.80
CA TRP A 38 -2.06 16.85 -16.93
C TRP A 38 -1.48 18.01 -17.72
N ASP A 39 -0.88 17.74 -18.88
CA ASP A 39 -0.30 18.76 -19.74
C ASP A 39 -1.37 19.73 -20.26
N GLU A 40 -2.54 19.21 -20.66
CA GLU A 40 -3.71 20.02 -21.02
C GLU A 40 -4.17 20.90 -19.85
N ALA A 41 -4.17 20.37 -18.62
CA ALA A 41 -4.56 21.14 -17.44
C ALA A 41 -3.62 22.33 -17.19
N LEU A 42 -2.31 22.13 -17.37
CA LEU A 42 -1.31 23.18 -17.24
C LEU A 42 -1.48 24.25 -18.33
N GLN A 43 -1.61 23.82 -19.58
CA GLN A 43 -1.77 24.75 -20.71
C GLN A 43 -3.05 25.59 -20.58
N ALA A 44 -4.18 24.98 -20.24
CA ALA A 44 -5.44 25.71 -20.02
C ALA A 44 -5.34 26.68 -18.84
N PHE A 45 -4.59 26.33 -17.78
CA PHE A 45 -4.36 27.24 -16.65
C PHE A 45 -3.55 28.47 -17.07
N GLU A 46 -2.49 28.29 -17.85
CA GLU A 46 -1.67 29.39 -18.38
C GLU A 46 -2.46 30.33 -19.30
N ASN A 47 -3.48 29.82 -19.99
CA ASN A 47 -4.39 30.60 -20.82
C ASN A 47 -5.57 31.24 -20.04
N GLU A 48 -5.59 31.12 -18.71
CA GLU A 48 -6.70 31.57 -17.84
C GLU A 48 -8.05 30.87 -18.10
N GLU A 49 -8.04 29.72 -18.78
CA GLU A 49 -9.20 28.86 -19.04
C GLU A 49 -9.46 27.94 -17.84
N TYR A 50 -9.73 28.53 -16.67
CA TYR A 50 -9.69 27.82 -15.38
C TYR A 50 -10.60 26.59 -15.30
N LEU A 51 -11.82 26.66 -15.82
CA LEU A 51 -12.74 25.51 -15.75
C LEU A 51 -12.24 24.34 -16.59
N ASP A 52 -11.64 24.61 -17.75
CA ASP A 52 -11.10 23.57 -18.62
C ASP A 52 -9.83 22.97 -18.02
N SER A 53 -8.99 23.81 -17.40
CA SER A 53 -7.88 23.36 -16.56
C SER A 53 -8.34 22.39 -15.47
N TYR A 54 -9.42 22.71 -14.75
CA TYR A 54 -9.95 21.84 -13.70
C TYR A 54 -10.52 20.53 -14.24
N ARG A 55 -11.22 20.55 -15.38
CA ARG A 55 -11.70 19.31 -16.01
C ARG A 55 -10.55 18.39 -16.40
N ALA A 56 -9.52 18.94 -17.04
CA ALA A 56 -8.32 18.20 -17.42
C ALA A 56 -7.57 17.66 -16.19
N PHE A 57 -7.43 18.47 -15.13
CA PHE A 57 -6.84 18.06 -13.86
C PHE A 57 -7.61 16.91 -13.19
N PHE A 58 -8.94 16.95 -13.16
CA PHE A 58 -9.73 15.84 -12.61
C PHE A 58 -9.67 14.59 -13.49
N ARG A 59 -9.52 14.71 -14.81
CA ARG A 59 -9.23 13.55 -15.68
C ARG A 59 -7.88 12.92 -15.35
N TYR A 60 -6.84 13.71 -15.08
CA TYR A 60 -5.55 13.20 -14.60
C TYR A 60 -5.70 12.38 -13.30
N LEU A 61 -6.54 12.83 -12.36
CA LEU A 61 -6.78 12.11 -11.10
C LEU A 61 -7.63 10.84 -11.27
N ARG A 62 -8.51 10.81 -12.26
CA ARG A 62 -9.52 9.77 -12.43
C ARG A 62 -8.91 8.45 -12.90
N ASP A 63 -9.24 7.40 -12.16
CA ASP A 63 -9.14 6.00 -12.54
C ASP A 63 -10.53 5.55 -13.02
N HIS A 64 -10.63 5.16 -14.29
CA HIS A 64 -11.90 4.80 -14.92
C HIS A 64 -12.50 3.52 -14.35
N GLU A 65 -11.68 2.57 -13.91
CA GLU A 65 -12.15 1.30 -13.34
C GLU A 65 -12.57 1.46 -11.89
N ALA A 66 -11.82 2.27 -11.13
CA ALA A 66 -12.11 2.50 -9.71
C ALA A 66 -13.24 3.52 -9.47
N GLN A 67 -13.58 4.34 -10.48
CA GLN A 67 -14.56 5.42 -10.39
C GLN A 67 -14.31 6.35 -9.17
N ASN A 68 -13.03 6.60 -8.90
CA ASN A 68 -12.56 7.33 -7.73
C ASN A 68 -12.87 8.84 -7.77
N VAL A 69 -13.10 9.40 -8.96
CA VAL A 69 -13.45 10.81 -9.17
C VAL A 69 -14.75 10.91 -9.96
N GLN A 70 -15.71 11.67 -9.42
CA GLN A 70 -16.98 11.99 -10.08
C GLN A 70 -17.11 13.50 -10.25
N LEU A 71 -17.62 13.93 -11.41
CA LEU A 71 -17.80 15.34 -11.75
C LEU A 71 -19.24 15.57 -12.23
N GLN A 72 -19.80 16.72 -11.89
CA GLN A 72 -21.07 17.22 -12.39
C GLN A 72 -20.93 18.69 -12.80
N ASP A 73 -21.18 18.98 -14.07
CA ASP A 73 -21.19 20.34 -14.61
C ASP A 73 -22.59 20.94 -14.48
N GLU A 74 -22.76 21.93 -13.61
CA GLU A 74 -24.03 22.64 -13.41
C GLU A 74 -23.81 24.15 -13.30
N ASN A 75 -24.61 24.94 -14.01
CA ASN A 75 -24.66 26.40 -13.84
C ASN A 75 -23.29 27.12 -13.94
N GLY A 76 -22.38 26.64 -14.79
CA GLY A 76 -21.04 27.23 -14.94
C GLY A 76 -20.09 26.95 -13.77
N ARG A 77 -20.35 25.89 -13.00
CA ARG A 77 -19.44 25.34 -11.98
C ARG A 77 -19.29 23.83 -12.18
N ILE A 78 -18.21 23.28 -11.65
CA ILE A 78 -17.93 21.85 -11.58
C ILE A 78 -18.11 21.44 -10.12
N ASP A 79 -19.13 20.65 -9.81
CA ASP A 79 -19.21 19.93 -8.54
C ASP A 79 -18.42 18.63 -8.66
N PHE A 80 -17.65 18.28 -7.63
CA PHE A 80 -16.80 17.09 -7.67
C PHE A 80 -16.86 16.28 -6.38
N GLU A 81 -16.64 14.98 -6.52
CA GLU A 81 -16.42 14.02 -5.44
C GLU A 81 -15.14 13.23 -5.73
N ILE A 82 -14.27 13.11 -4.72
CA ILE A 82 -13.04 12.31 -4.77
C ILE A 82 -13.06 11.31 -3.62
N LEU A 83 -12.93 10.03 -3.93
CA LEU A 83 -12.83 8.96 -2.94
C LEU A 83 -11.39 8.79 -2.47
N GLN A 84 -11.22 8.71 -1.15
CA GLN A 84 -9.94 8.44 -0.49
C GLN A 84 -10.18 7.60 0.75
N GLY A 85 -9.89 6.31 0.65
CA GLY A 85 -9.99 5.37 1.76
C GLY A 85 -11.42 5.29 2.30
N SER A 86 -11.59 5.54 3.60
CA SER A 86 -12.87 5.62 4.29
C SER A 86 -13.64 6.92 4.01
N LYS A 87 -13.01 7.92 3.36
CA LYS A 87 -13.57 9.25 3.16
C LYS A 87 -13.87 9.59 1.72
N LYS A 88 -14.67 10.65 1.60
CA LYS A 88 -14.88 11.39 0.36
C LYS A 88 -14.57 12.87 0.57
N VAL A 89 -13.91 13.46 -0.40
CA VAL A 89 -13.73 14.90 -0.53
C VAL A 89 -14.79 15.40 -1.50
N ILE A 90 -15.62 16.34 -1.06
CA ILE A 90 -16.63 16.98 -1.88
C ILE A 90 -16.30 18.45 -2.06
N GLY A 91 -16.64 19.01 -3.21
CA GLY A 91 -16.32 20.40 -3.48
C GLY A 91 -16.91 20.94 -4.76
N PHE A 92 -16.55 22.18 -5.05
CA PHE A 92 -16.89 22.80 -6.32
C PHE A 92 -15.75 23.67 -6.83
N ALA A 93 -15.68 23.83 -8.15
CA ALA A 93 -14.82 24.75 -8.84
C ALA A 93 -15.63 25.68 -9.75
N SER A 94 -15.35 26.97 -9.69
CA SER A 94 -15.94 28.00 -10.55
C SER A 94 -14.82 28.82 -11.21
N PRO A 95 -15.14 29.75 -12.13
CA PRO A 95 -14.12 30.65 -12.69
C PRO A 95 -13.40 31.53 -11.66
N ALA A 96 -13.96 31.68 -10.46
CA ALA A 96 -13.43 32.58 -9.43
C ALA A 96 -12.68 31.84 -8.31
N LYS A 97 -13.08 30.62 -7.97
CA LYS A 97 -12.50 29.87 -6.86
C LYS A 97 -12.76 28.36 -6.94
N LEU A 98 -11.95 27.61 -6.19
CA LEU A 98 -12.18 26.21 -5.89
C LEU A 98 -12.30 26.04 -4.36
N LYS A 99 -13.26 25.24 -3.91
CA LYS A 99 -13.38 24.80 -2.52
C LYS A 99 -13.53 23.29 -2.46
N ALA A 100 -12.80 22.65 -1.54
CA ALA A 100 -12.89 21.25 -1.22
C ALA A 100 -13.10 21.07 0.30
N GLU A 101 -13.85 20.05 0.67
CA GLU A 101 -14.20 19.74 2.05
C GLU A 101 -14.33 18.24 2.25
N ALA A 102 -13.82 17.71 3.36
CA ALA A 102 -14.02 16.32 3.74
C ALA A 102 -14.41 16.22 5.22
N LYS A 103 -15.53 15.55 5.49
CA LYS A 103 -15.95 15.24 6.86
C LYS A 103 -15.03 14.20 7.46
N VAL A 104 -14.53 14.46 8.66
CA VAL A 104 -13.60 13.59 9.38
C VAL A 104 -14.35 12.76 10.40
N ALA A 105 -15.06 13.42 11.31
CA ALA A 105 -15.82 12.75 12.37
C ALA A 105 -17.04 13.59 12.78
N SER A 106 -18.13 12.90 13.13
CA SER A 106 -19.30 13.53 13.72
C SER A 106 -19.06 13.79 15.21
N VAL A 107 -19.53 14.92 15.73
CA VAL A 107 -19.26 15.33 17.12
C VAL A 107 -20.55 15.36 17.92
N GLN A 108 -20.66 14.49 18.93
CA GLN A 108 -21.77 14.55 19.88
C GLN A 108 -21.56 15.64 20.93
N GLN A 109 -20.31 15.78 21.40
CA GLN A 109 -19.92 16.75 22.41
C GLN A 109 -18.51 17.28 22.13
N LEU A 110 -18.38 18.61 22.14
CA LEU A 110 -17.08 19.26 22.01
C LEU A 110 -16.21 18.98 23.25
N ASN A 111 -14.94 18.66 23.01
CA ASN A 111 -13.97 18.39 24.05
C ASN A 111 -12.65 19.12 23.76
N ILE A 112 -12.07 19.71 24.80
CA ILE A 112 -10.85 20.54 24.69
C ILE A 112 -9.66 19.73 24.16
N GLY A 113 -9.57 18.43 24.46
CA GLY A 113 -8.50 17.54 24.06
C GLY A 113 -8.35 17.44 22.54
N PHE A 114 -9.40 16.99 21.84
CA PHE A 114 -9.34 16.91 20.38
C PHE A 114 -9.30 18.30 19.74
N MET A 115 -10.00 19.30 20.29
CA MET A 115 -9.99 20.66 19.75
C MET A 115 -8.58 21.27 19.76
N ARG A 116 -7.82 21.07 20.84
CA ARG A 116 -6.41 21.50 20.91
C ARG A 116 -5.56 20.77 19.87
N ARG A 117 -5.71 19.45 19.77
CA ARG A 117 -4.99 18.63 18.79
C ARG A 117 -5.24 19.07 17.35
N LEU A 118 -6.49 19.37 16.99
CA LEU A 118 -6.83 19.86 15.64
C LEU A 118 -6.17 21.23 15.34
N VAL A 119 -6.12 22.13 16.33
CA VAL A 119 -5.45 23.43 16.20
C VAL A 119 -3.93 23.26 16.08
N GLU A 120 -3.34 22.34 16.82
CA GLU A 120 -1.91 22.00 16.70
C GLU A 120 -1.62 21.41 15.31
N GLN A 121 -2.45 20.49 14.82
CA GLN A 121 -2.31 19.92 13.48
C GLN A 121 -2.47 20.97 12.37
N ASN A 122 -3.32 21.98 12.55
CA ASN A 122 -3.44 23.09 11.60
C ASN A 122 -2.14 23.87 11.41
N PHE A 123 -1.21 23.84 12.38
CA PHE A 123 0.10 24.47 12.24
C PHE A 123 1.01 23.71 11.27
N ASP A 124 0.81 22.39 11.14
CA ASP A 124 1.61 21.52 10.27
C ASP A 124 1.05 21.40 8.84
N LEU A 125 -0.24 21.70 8.65
CA LEU A 125 -0.91 21.70 7.34
C LEU A 125 -0.46 22.88 6.48
N LYS A 126 -0.22 22.63 5.19
CA LYS A 126 0.31 23.65 4.26
C LYS A 126 -0.77 24.29 3.40
N TYR A 127 -1.82 23.54 3.08
CA TYR A 127 -2.85 23.98 2.13
C TYR A 127 -4.23 24.03 2.77
N SER A 128 -4.51 23.13 3.71
CA SER A 128 -5.82 22.89 4.28
C SER A 128 -5.87 23.22 5.78
N ARG A 129 -7.07 23.14 6.35
CA ARG A 129 -7.28 23.35 7.79
C ARG A 129 -8.46 22.52 8.30
N TYR A 130 -8.31 21.96 9.49
CA TYR A 130 -9.43 21.49 10.29
C TYR A 130 -10.31 22.64 10.73
N ALA A 131 -11.60 22.44 10.64
CA ALA A 131 -12.66 23.34 11.05
C ALA A 131 -13.83 22.55 11.64
N LEU A 132 -14.77 23.27 12.21
CA LEU A 132 -16.08 22.75 12.58
C LEU A 132 -17.10 23.19 11.52
N ASP A 133 -17.92 22.25 11.05
CA ASP A 133 -19.03 22.58 10.16
C ASP A 133 -20.20 23.22 10.92
N ARG A 134 -21.33 23.45 10.24
CA ARG A 134 -22.52 24.07 10.86
C ARG A 134 -23.16 23.19 11.95
N GLN A 135 -22.89 21.89 11.93
CA GLN A 135 -23.34 20.91 12.92
C GLN A 135 -22.32 20.71 14.04
N ASN A 136 -21.18 21.41 13.99
CA ASN A 136 -20.00 21.20 14.81
C ASN A 136 -19.28 19.86 14.55
N ASP A 137 -19.51 19.24 13.40
CA ASP A 137 -18.71 18.08 12.99
C ASP A 137 -17.30 18.52 12.58
N ILE A 138 -16.32 17.65 12.79
CA ILE A 138 -14.93 17.91 12.38
C ILE A 138 -14.85 17.73 10.87
N THR A 139 -14.37 18.76 10.18
CA THR A 139 -14.16 18.77 8.74
C THR A 139 -12.79 19.33 8.42
N ILE A 140 -12.18 18.89 7.32
CA ILE A 140 -10.97 19.50 6.78
C ILE A 140 -11.32 20.23 5.48
N VAL A 141 -10.87 21.48 5.37
CA VAL A 141 -11.29 22.40 4.31
C VAL A 141 -10.07 22.95 3.58
N PHE A 142 -10.18 23.02 2.26
CA PHE A 142 -9.29 23.76 1.38
C PHE A 142 -10.12 24.72 0.52
N ASP A 143 -9.64 25.94 0.36
CA ASP A 143 -10.20 26.90 -0.58
C ASP A 143 -9.13 27.82 -1.15
N THR A 144 -9.26 28.18 -2.43
CA THR A 144 -8.32 29.05 -3.14
C THR A 144 -9.05 29.84 -4.23
N TYR A 145 -8.58 31.06 -4.53
CA TYR A 145 -8.98 31.75 -5.75
C TYR A 145 -8.43 31.00 -6.97
N SER A 146 -9.13 31.07 -8.10
CA SER A 146 -8.75 30.34 -9.31
C SER A 146 -7.38 30.76 -9.85
N LEU A 147 -7.06 32.05 -9.76
CA LEU A 147 -5.75 32.61 -10.12
C LEU A 147 -4.58 31.94 -9.36
N ASP A 148 -4.82 31.50 -8.12
CA ASP A 148 -3.82 30.84 -7.28
C ASP A 148 -3.99 29.31 -7.28
N GLY A 149 -4.89 28.77 -8.09
CA GLY A 149 -5.33 27.37 -8.08
C GLY A 149 -4.72 26.54 -9.20
N SER A 150 -3.41 26.60 -9.42
CA SER A 150 -2.74 25.84 -10.48
C SER A 150 -2.82 24.32 -10.23
N PRO A 151 -2.79 23.48 -11.29
CA PRO A 151 -2.82 22.02 -11.16
C PRO A 151 -1.80 21.46 -10.16
N TYR A 152 -0.56 21.98 -10.15
CA TYR A 152 0.46 21.61 -9.16
C TYR A 152 0.00 21.85 -7.73
N LYS A 153 -0.56 23.02 -7.42
CA LYS A 153 -1.04 23.34 -6.08
C LYS A 153 -2.26 22.51 -5.71
N LEU A 154 -3.19 22.34 -6.65
CA LEU A 154 -4.41 21.56 -6.44
C LEU A 154 -4.11 20.10 -6.13
N TYR A 155 -3.13 19.48 -6.82
CA TYR A 155 -2.71 18.12 -6.53
C TYR A 155 -2.31 17.97 -5.05
N TYR A 156 -1.38 18.80 -4.58
CA TYR A 156 -0.91 18.71 -3.19
C TYR A 156 -1.97 19.12 -2.17
N ALA A 157 -2.79 20.13 -2.47
CA ALA A 157 -3.85 20.58 -1.57
C ALA A 157 -4.94 19.52 -1.39
N LEU A 158 -5.43 18.94 -2.49
CA LEU A 158 -6.46 17.90 -2.43
C LEU A 158 -5.91 16.60 -1.85
N LYS A 159 -4.65 16.25 -2.14
CA LYS A 159 -3.95 15.14 -1.49
C LYS A 159 -3.86 15.35 0.02
N GLU A 160 -3.51 16.55 0.47
CA GLU A 160 -3.44 16.88 1.89
C GLU A 160 -4.81 16.76 2.56
N VAL A 161 -5.88 17.32 1.98
CA VAL A 161 -7.26 17.18 2.48
C VAL A 161 -7.65 15.70 2.58
N ALA A 162 -7.49 14.96 1.49
CA ALA A 162 -7.98 13.59 1.35
C ALA A 162 -7.27 12.63 2.33
N THR A 163 -5.94 12.64 2.33
CA THR A 163 -5.14 11.71 3.15
C THR A 163 -5.20 12.03 4.64
N ASN A 164 -5.37 13.31 5.02
CA ASN A 164 -5.55 13.67 6.41
C ASN A 164 -6.95 13.32 6.93
N ALA A 165 -8.00 13.51 6.11
CA ALA A 165 -9.35 13.14 6.50
C ALA A 165 -9.48 11.64 6.78
N ASP A 166 -8.88 10.83 5.91
CA ASP A 166 -8.83 9.36 5.97
C ASP A 166 -7.92 8.81 7.08
N LYS A 167 -6.94 9.60 7.54
CA LYS A 167 -6.06 9.17 8.64
C LYS A 167 -6.58 9.58 10.01
N GLN A 168 -7.14 10.78 10.12
CA GLN A 168 -7.56 11.30 11.42
C GLN A 168 -8.89 10.74 11.90
N ASP A 169 -9.77 10.28 11.01
CA ASP A 169 -11.01 9.67 11.47
C ASP A 169 -10.74 8.41 12.30
N ASP A 170 -9.86 7.53 11.82
CA ASP A 170 -9.47 6.32 12.54
C ASP A 170 -8.82 6.67 13.87
N LEU A 171 -7.84 7.59 13.86
CA LEU A 171 -7.11 7.97 15.07
C LEU A 171 -7.99 8.68 16.10
N LEU A 172 -8.88 9.56 15.67
CA LEU A 172 -9.73 10.34 16.58
C LEU A 172 -10.87 9.50 17.12
N ILE A 173 -11.50 8.66 16.30
CA ILE A 173 -12.63 7.82 16.74
C ILE A 173 -12.16 6.76 17.74
N ASP A 174 -10.98 6.19 17.55
CA ASP A 174 -10.43 5.18 18.46
C ASP A 174 -10.04 5.78 19.83
N GLU A 175 -9.60 7.04 19.86
CA GLU A 175 -9.18 7.73 21.09
C GLU A 175 -10.33 8.45 21.81
N PHE A 176 -11.32 8.97 21.07
CA PHE A 176 -12.38 9.82 21.60
C PHE A 176 -13.77 9.21 21.35
N GLN A 177 -14.29 8.48 22.34
CA GLN A 177 -15.59 7.79 22.26
C GLN A 177 -16.81 8.69 21.96
N MET A 178 -16.70 10.01 22.13
CA MET A 178 -17.74 10.99 21.80
C MET A 178 -17.79 11.39 20.31
N LEU A 179 -16.89 10.85 19.50
CA LEU A 179 -16.85 11.02 18.06
C LEU A 179 -17.51 9.82 17.38
N GLY A 180 -18.31 10.08 16.35
CA GLY A 180 -18.94 9.05 15.53
C GLY A 180 -18.37 9.02 14.11
N GLN A 181 -18.43 7.84 13.48
CA GLN A 181 -18.12 7.71 12.05
C GLN A 181 -19.04 8.59 11.21
N THR A 182 -18.48 9.12 10.12
CA THR A 182 -19.20 9.87 9.09
C THR A 182 -19.73 8.92 8.01
N ASP A 183 -20.26 9.46 6.92
CA ASP A 183 -20.76 8.69 5.78
C ASP A 183 -19.73 7.69 5.23
N ASN A 184 -20.09 6.41 5.23
CA ASN A 184 -19.28 5.27 4.76
C ASN A 184 -19.96 4.55 3.58
N SER A 185 -20.91 5.19 2.89
CA SER A 185 -21.74 4.53 1.87
C SER A 185 -20.98 3.94 0.68
N HIS A 186 -19.77 4.44 0.40
CA HIS A 186 -18.93 3.98 -0.72
C HIS A 186 -18.05 2.77 -0.38
N LEU A 187 -17.98 2.37 0.90
CA LEU A 187 -17.22 1.21 1.32
C LEU A 187 -17.87 -0.08 0.80
N ARG A 188 -17.04 -1.00 0.29
CA ARG A 188 -17.51 -2.30 -0.18
C ARG A 188 -17.09 -3.37 0.81
N ASP A 189 -18.05 -4.11 1.34
CA ASP A 189 -17.73 -5.18 2.27
C ASP A 189 -17.01 -6.34 1.54
N LEU A 190 -15.99 -6.91 2.17
CA LEU A 190 -15.32 -8.07 1.60
C LEU A 190 -16.19 -9.34 1.73
N PRO A 191 -16.14 -10.26 0.75
CA PRO A 191 -16.80 -11.55 0.88
C PRO A 191 -16.39 -12.27 2.16
N GLU A 192 -17.34 -12.90 2.86
CA GLU A 192 -17.08 -13.57 4.14
C GLU A 192 -15.95 -14.61 4.04
N GLN A 193 -15.89 -15.36 2.94
CA GLN A 193 -14.80 -16.30 2.67
C GLN A 193 -13.43 -15.62 2.65
N GLU A 194 -13.31 -14.44 2.02
CA GLU A 194 -12.05 -13.69 1.99
C GLU A 194 -11.67 -13.22 3.40
N LYS A 195 -12.63 -12.73 4.18
CA LYS A 195 -12.43 -12.30 5.57
C LYS A 195 -11.91 -13.45 6.45
N GLU A 196 -12.50 -14.63 6.32
CA GLU A 196 -12.06 -15.84 7.04
C GLU A 196 -10.63 -16.22 6.69
N VAL A 197 -10.27 -16.19 5.40
CA VAL A 197 -8.92 -16.53 4.93
C VAL A 197 -7.90 -15.52 5.44
N LYS A 198 -8.20 -14.22 5.36
CA LYS A 198 -7.35 -13.14 5.90
C LYS A 198 -7.18 -13.26 7.42
N TYR A 199 -8.26 -13.44 8.17
CA TYR A 199 -8.21 -13.59 9.62
C TYR A 199 -7.38 -14.80 10.05
N ALA A 200 -7.60 -15.96 9.43
CA ALA A 200 -6.83 -17.16 9.70
C ALA A 200 -5.34 -16.95 9.38
N PHE A 201 -5.02 -16.33 8.25
CA PHE A 201 -3.64 -16.01 7.88
C PHE A 201 -2.96 -15.11 8.93
N ILE A 202 -3.65 -14.08 9.44
CA ILE A 202 -3.12 -13.21 10.50
C ILE A 202 -2.77 -14.03 11.75
N GLN A 203 -3.72 -14.83 12.25
CA GLN A 203 -3.53 -15.63 13.45
C GLN A 203 -2.41 -16.67 13.28
N GLU A 204 -2.40 -17.37 12.14
CA GLU A 204 -1.39 -18.38 11.81
C GLU A 204 0.01 -17.77 11.70
N GLN A 205 0.18 -16.63 11.03
CA GLN A 205 1.49 -16.01 10.82
C GLN A 205 2.06 -15.40 12.11
N ILE A 206 1.23 -14.75 12.93
CA ILE A 206 1.69 -14.26 14.24
C ILE A 206 2.06 -15.45 15.14
N GLY A 207 1.21 -16.47 15.22
CA GLY A 207 1.46 -17.68 16.01
C GLY A 207 2.76 -18.38 15.61
N ARG A 208 2.94 -18.67 14.32
CA ARG A 208 4.18 -19.29 13.79
C ARG A 208 5.41 -18.45 14.10
N THR A 209 5.32 -17.13 14.02
CA THR A 209 6.44 -16.24 14.32
C THR A 209 6.79 -16.25 15.81
N PHE A 210 5.80 -16.27 16.70
CA PHE A 210 6.04 -16.39 18.14
C PHE A 210 6.63 -17.74 18.50
N GLU A 211 6.12 -18.83 17.94
CA GLU A 211 6.68 -20.17 18.13
C GLU A 211 8.15 -20.22 17.70
N ARG A 212 8.49 -19.62 16.55
CA ARG A 212 9.87 -19.52 16.06
C ARG A 212 10.76 -18.71 17.02
N ILE A 213 10.27 -17.60 17.55
CA ILE A 213 11.03 -16.79 18.51
C ILE A 213 11.27 -17.57 19.81
N ASP A 214 10.25 -18.26 20.32
CA ASP A 214 10.29 -18.95 21.62
C ASP A 214 11.11 -20.24 21.59
N HIS A 215 11.10 -20.95 20.45
CA HIS A 215 11.80 -22.22 20.28
C HIS A 215 13.09 -22.09 19.45
N SER A 216 13.50 -20.87 19.10
CA SER A 216 14.76 -20.64 18.41
C SER A 216 15.92 -21.16 19.25
N LYS A 217 16.86 -21.85 18.59
CA LYS A 217 18.14 -22.23 19.22
C LYS A 217 19.05 -21.01 19.46
N LEU A 218 18.73 -19.86 18.87
CA LEU A 218 19.44 -18.60 19.11
C LEU A 218 18.83 -17.91 20.33
N ASP A 219 19.67 -17.57 21.30
CA ASP A 219 19.27 -16.77 22.44
C ASP A 219 18.82 -15.38 21.99
N ALA A 220 17.55 -15.07 22.24
CA ALA A 220 16.90 -13.81 21.92
C ALA A 220 17.65 -12.56 22.43
N ASN A 221 18.34 -12.69 23.57
CA ASN A 221 19.10 -11.61 24.17
C ASN A 221 20.47 -11.43 23.51
N GLN A 222 21.03 -12.50 22.93
CA GLN A 222 22.33 -12.48 22.24
C GLN A 222 22.19 -12.07 20.77
N TYR A 223 21.06 -12.40 20.12
CA TYR A 223 20.82 -12.12 18.71
C TYR A 223 19.53 -11.32 18.49
N PRO A 224 19.40 -10.11 19.04
CA PRO A 224 18.19 -9.31 18.91
C PRO A 224 17.89 -8.91 17.45
N GLY A 225 18.90 -8.87 16.56
CA GLY A 225 18.69 -8.61 15.14
C GLY A 225 17.91 -9.72 14.43
N ALA A 226 18.12 -10.98 14.81
CA ALA A 226 17.42 -12.12 14.22
C ALA A 226 15.90 -12.05 14.49
N ILE A 227 15.52 -11.67 15.71
CA ILE A 227 14.13 -11.47 16.10
C ILE A 227 13.54 -10.24 15.40
N ALA A 228 14.33 -9.19 15.22
CA ALA A 228 13.86 -8.01 14.50
C ALA A 228 13.46 -8.35 13.06
N TYR A 229 14.25 -9.14 12.33
CA TYR A 229 13.89 -9.58 10.98
C TYR A 229 12.59 -10.38 10.94
N LEU A 230 12.40 -11.32 11.87
CA LEU A 230 11.16 -12.09 11.97
C LEU A 230 9.93 -11.19 12.20
N LEU A 231 10.03 -10.23 13.13
CA LEU A 231 8.93 -9.32 13.46
C LEU A 231 8.65 -8.30 12.36
N LEU A 232 9.68 -7.82 11.66
CA LEU A 232 9.52 -6.86 10.57
C LEU A 232 9.00 -7.53 9.29
N ASP A 233 9.48 -8.73 8.95
CA ASP A 233 8.89 -9.55 7.88
C ASP A 233 7.40 -9.77 8.14
N LEU A 234 7.05 -10.21 9.34
CA LEU A 234 5.66 -10.38 9.76
C LEU A 234 4.84 -9.09 9.59
N CYS A 235 5.37 -7.95 10.06
CA CYS A 235 4.68 -6.66 9.98
C CYS A 235 4.29 -6.31 8.54
N TYR A 236 5.27 -6.33 7.63
CA TYR A 236 5.05 -5.89 6.25
C TYR A 236 4.28 -6.92 5.42
N LYS A 237 4.48 -8.21 5.70
CA LYS A 237 3.71 -9.28 5.07
C LYS A 237 2.23 -9.17 5.41
N LEU A 238 1.90 -8.94 6.68
CA LEU A 238 0.51 -8.72 7.10
C LEU A 238 -0.07 -7.47 6.46
N ASP A 239 0.63 -6.33 6.48
CA ASP A 239 0.18 -5.08 5.85
C ASP A 239 -0.14 -5.30 4.36
N TYR A 240 0.79 -5.90 3.62
CA TYR A 240 0.64 -6.09 2.18
C TYR A 240 -0.42 -7.13 1.81
N LEU A 241 -0.41 -8.31 2.43
CA LEU A 241 -1.24 -9.44 2.01
C LEU A 241 -2.68 -9.36 2.54
N THR A 242 -2.89 -8.74 3.70
CA THR A 242 -4.22 -8.63 4.29
C THR A 242 -4.90 -7.31 3.95
N LYS A 243 -4.09 -6.28 3.62
CA LYS A 243 -4.54 -4.92 3.33
C LYS A 243 -5.53 -4.44 4.40
N PRO A 244 -5.10 -4.36 5.67
CA PRO A 244 -5.98 -3.99 6.76
C PRO A 244 -6.33 -2.50 6.71
N GLU A 245 -7.48 -2.15 7.26
CA GLU A 245 -7.90 -0.76 7.52
C GLU A 245 -8.05 -0.56 9.05
N GLY A 246 -8.24 0.69 9.50
CA GLY A 246 -8.51 0.99 10.91
C GLY A 246 -7.40 0.57 11.88
N TYR A 247 -7.78 -0.07 13.00
CA TYR A 247 -6.84 -0.34 14.10
C TYR A 247 -5.68 -1.24 13.67
N MET A 248 -5.92 -2.31 12.90
CA MET A 248 -4.83 -3.20 12.49
C MET A 248 -3.81 -2.47 11.62
N MET A 249 -4.26 -1.64 10.68
CA MET A 249 -3.37 -0.80 9.87
C MET A 249 -2.49 0.07 10.78
N GLU A 250 -3.10 0.83 11.70
CA GLU A 250 -2.37 1.71 12.61
C GLU A 250 -1.45 0.95 13.59
N ALA A 251 -1.81 -0.26 13.99
CA ALA A 251 -0.94 -1.12 14.80
C ALA A 251 0.33 -1.52 14.04
N LEU A 252 0.21 -1.88 12.76
CA LEU A 252 1.36 -2.21 11.90
C LEU A 252 2.22 -0.95 11.62
N GLU A 253 1.60 0.20 11.37
CA GLU A 253 2.36 1.46 11.25
C GLU A 253 3.08 1.83 12.54
N ARG A 254 2.45 1.64 13.70
CA ARG A 254 3.05 1.87 15.01
C ARG A 254 4.23 0.92 15.26
N ILE A 255 4.14 -0.34 14.85
CA ILE A 255 5.25 -1.30 14.90
C ILE A 255 6.44 -0.78 14.08
N HIS A 256 6.21 -0.38 12.84
CA HIS A 256 7.24 0.23 11.99
C HIS A 256 7.87 1.45 12.67
N ARG A 257 7.07 2.43 13.09
CA ARG A 257 7.56 3.68 13.74
C ARG A 257 8.34 3.38 15.01
N THR A 258 7.87 2.44 15.84
CA THR A 258 8.51 2.03 17.09
C THR A 258 9.90 1.45 16.85
N TYR A 259 10.06 0.62 15.82
CA TYR A 259 11.34 0.01 15.51
C TYR A 259 12.37 1.04 15.03
N PHE A 260 11.96 1.96 14.14
CA PHE A 260 12.88 2.95 13.56
C PHE A 260 13.03 4.23 14.40
N ALA A 261 12.31 4.37 15.51
CA ALA A 261 12.42 5.51 16.42
C ALA A 261 13.85 5.69 16.96
N LYS A 262 14.33 6.94 16.97
CA LYS A 262 15.61 7.34 17.59
C LYS A 262 15.37 7.80 19.04
N ASP A 263 14.92 6.89 19.88
CA ASP A 263 14.45 7.16 21.25
C ASP A 263 15.35 6.57 22.36
N GLY A 264 16.55 6.13 22.00
CA GLY A 264 17.53 5.54 22.92
C GLY A 264 17.25 4.08 23.31
N ARG A 265 16.15 3.47 22.87
CA ARG A 265 15.90 2.04 23.12
C ARG A 265 16.76 1.16 22.21
N ASN A 266 17.29 0.08 22.77
CA ASN A 266 18.03 -0.92 22.01
C ASN A 266 17.09 -1.89 21.26
N THR A 267 17.63 -2.71 20.36
CA THR A 267 16.86 -3.64 19.52
C THR A 267 16.05 -4.65 20.36
N ALA A 268 16.60 -5.19 21.45
CA ALA A 268 15.87 -6.14 22.30
C ALA A 268 14.64 -5.50 22.96
N GLN A 269 14.78 -4.27 23.48
CA GLN A 269 13.67 -3.49 24.05
C GLN A 269 12.60 -3.16 23.02
N LYS A 270 13.01 -2.84 21.78
CA LYS A 270 12.10 -2.62 20.66
C LYS A 270 11.36 -3.91 20.30
N ASN A 271 12.05 -5.03 20.15
CA ASN A 271 11.43 -6.33 19.85
C ASN A 271 10.38 -6.73 20.90
N HIS A 272 10.66 -6.51 22.19
CA HIS A 272 9.67 -6.74 23.25
C HIS A 272 8.41 -5.89 23.08
N THR A 273 8.58 -4.63 22.67
CA THR A 273 7.47 -3.73 22.40
C THR A 273 6.67 -4.21 21.18
N LEU A 274 7.35 -4.54 20.09
CA LEU A 274 6.73 -5.05 18.86
C LEU A 274 5.94 -6.33 19.11
N ARG A 275 6.51 -7.28 19.85
CA ARG A 275 5.83 -8.53 20.21
C ARG A 275 4.55 -8.27 20.98
N LYS A 276 4.54 -7.30 21.91
CA LYS A 276 3.32 -6.92 22.63
C LYS A 276 2.25 -6.34 21.70
N GLU A 277 2.62 -5.56 20.70
CA GLU A 277 1.66 -5.05 19.72
C GLU A 277 1.04 -6.17 18.88
N PHE A 278 1.83 -7.16 18.44
CA PHE A 278 1.29 -8.35 17.76
C PHE A 278 0.43 -9.22 18.69
N GLN A 279 0.82 -9.37 19.96
CA GLN A 279 0.02 -10.10 20.96
C GLN A 279 -1.36 -9.46 21.12
N LYS A 280 -1.43 -8.13 21.18
CA LYS A 280 -2.72 -7.42 21.20
C LYS A 280 -3.56 -7.78 19.98
N LEU A 281 -2.97 -7.83 18.77
CA LEU A 281 -3.69 -8.23 17.57
C LEU A 281 -4.25 -9.66 17.68
N MET A 282 -3.48 -10.62 18.19
CA MET A 282 -3.97 -11.99 18.40
C MET A 282 -5.16 -12.07 19.37
N GLU A 283 -5.14 -11.25 20.43
CA GLU A 283 -6.17 -11.22 21.48
C GLU A 283 -7.45 -10.50 21.05
N ARG A 284 -7.45 -9.79 19.91
CA ARG A 284 -8.65 -9.08 19.44
C ARG A 284 -9.74 -10.07 19.00
N PRO A 285 -11.01 -9.79 19.37
CA PRO A 285 -12.13 -10.58 18.88
C PRO A 285 -12.22 -10.56 17.35
N LYS A 286 -12.56 -11.69 16.75
CA LYS A 286 -12.71 -11.87 15.31
C LYS A 286 -13.69 -10.85 14.69
N GLU A 287 -14.75 -10.51 15.41
CA GLU A 287 -15.78 -9.57 14.97
C GLU A 287 -15.20 -8.16 14.75
N GLN A 288 -14.15 -7.78 15.47
CA GLN A 288 -13.49 -6.48 15.27
C GLN A 288 -12.63 -6.48 14.02
N PHE A 289 -11.90 -7.58 13.75
CA PHE A 289 -11.20 -7.74 12.48
C PHE A 289 -12.15 -7.68 11.29
N PHE A 290 -13.31 -8.33 11.39
CA PHE A 290 -14.28 -8.39 10.30
C PHE A 290 -14.90 -7.03 9.96
N LYS A 291 -14.98 -6.11 10.94
CA LYS A 291 -15.41 -4.73 10.73
C LYS A 291 -14.37 -3.87 10.01
N GLU A 292 -13.10 -4.22 10.16
CA GLU A 292 -11.96 -3.54 9.52
C GLU A 292 -11.62 -4.11 8.14
N MET A 293 -12.32 -5.17 7.71
CA MET A 293 -12.09 -5.85 6.44
C MET A 293 -13.09 -5.39 5.38
N TYR A 294 -12.86 -4.21 4.83
CA TYR A 294 -13.61 -3.67 3.70
C TYR A 294 -12.66 -3.20 2.61
N GLU A 295 -13.19 -3.09 1.39
CA GLU A 295 -12.47 -2.53 0.26
C GLU A 295 -12.75 -1.04 0.15
N VAL A 296 -11.67 -0.27 0.09
CA VAL A 296 -11.68 1.17 -0.16
C VAL A 296 -11.21 1.52 -1.58
N THR A 297 -11.72 2.65 -2.08
CA THR A 297 -11.20 3.33 -3.27
C THR A 297 -10.33 4.51 -2.83
N SER A 298 -9.15 4.65 -3.42
CA SER A 298 -8.22 5.76 -3.13
C SER A 298 -7.85 6.50 -4.40
N THR A 299 -7.56 7.79 -4.28
CA THR A 299 -7.14 8.65 -5.39
C THR A 299 -5.69 9.07 -5.27
N PHE A 300 -5.20 9.25 -4.05
CA PHE A 300 -3.83 9.66 -3.77
C PHE A 300 -3.07 8.56 -3.04
N GLY A 301 -1.87 8.24 -3.53
CA GLY A 301 -0.95 7.34 -2.85
C GLY A 301 -0.32 8.01 -1.64
N ILE A 302 -0.12 7.24 -0.57
CA ILE A 302 0.52 7.68 0.68
C ILE A 302 2.03 7.39 0.72
N THR A 303 2.50 6.51 -0.17
CA THR A 303 3.93 6.14 -0.27
C THR A 303 4.66 7.05 -1.26
N SER A 304 5.96 7.21 -1.04
CA SER A 304 6.79 8.05 -1.91
C SER A 304 7.19 7.29 -3.17
N PRO A 305 7.05 7.89 -4.37
CA PRO A 305 7.58 7.32 -5.60
C PRO A 305 9.10 7.19 -5.53
N VAL A 306 9.64 6.04 -5.95
CA VAL A 306 11.09 5.82 -6.03
C VAL A 306 11.46 5.16 -7.36
N ASN A 307 12.72 5.27 -7.75
CA ASN A 307 13.26 4.52 -8.88
C ASN A 307 13.81 3.14 -8.42
N HIS A 308 14.23 2.34 -9.39
CA HIS A 308 14.78 1.01 -9.14
C HIS A 308 16.05 1.04 -8.27
N ASP A 309 16.89 2.08 -8.39
CA ASP A 309 18.10 2.22 -7.56
C ASP A 309 17.79 2.18 -6.05
N LYS A 310 16.62 2.65 -5.64
CA LYS A 310 16.22 2.59 -4.24
C LYS A 310 15.96 1.17 -3.77
N VAL A 311 15.39 0.32 -4.64
CA VAL A 311 15.20 -1.11 -4.40
C VAL A 311 16.56 -1.82 -4.35
N VAL A 312 17.44 -1.54 -5.32
CA VAL A 312 18.82 -2.05 -5.36
C VAL A 312 19.59 -1.72 -4.08
N SER A 313 19.58 -0.45 -3.68
CA SER A 313 20.26 0.01 -2.46
C SER A 313 19.77 -0.71 -1.21
N PHE A 314 18.48 -1.04 -1.14
CA PHE A 314 17.92 -1.75 0.00
C PHE A 314 18.30 -3.25 -0.01
N ILE A 315 18.27 -3.90 -1.19
CA ILE A 315 18.73 -5.27 -1.36
C ILE A 315 20.22 -5.40 -0.97
N ASP A 316 21.07 -4.51 -1.47
CA ASP A 316 22.51 -4.53 -1.20
C ASP A 316 22.82 -4.32 0.30
N GLY A 317 22.03 -3.47 0.96
CA GLY A 317 22.19 -3.16 2.38
C GLY A 317 21.79 -4.29 3.33
N GLU A 318 20.86 -5.17 2.93
CA GLU A 318 20.22 -6.11 3.86
C GLU A 318 20.44 -7.58 3.50
N LEU A 319 20.51 -7.94 2.21
CA LEU A 319 20.42 -9.33 1.77
C LEU A 319 21.57 -10.20 2.30
N HIS A 320 22.77 -9.65 2.39
CA HIS A 320 23.96 -10.37 2.86
C HIS A 320 23.83 -10.88 4.31
N ASN A 321 22.97 -10.26 5.12
CA ASN A 321 22.73 -10.70 6.50
C ASN A 321 22.14 -12.11 6.58
N MET A 322 21.53 -12.61 5.50
CA MET A 322 20.94 -13.96 5.49
C MET A 322 21.98 -15.08 5.48
N ASP A 323 23.19 -14.80 4.99
CA ASP A 323 24.20 -15.83 4.70
C ASP A 323 24.66 -16.54 5.95
N TRP A 324 24.92 -15.77 7.01
CA TRP A 324 25.30 -16.35 8.30
C TRP A 324 24.19 -17.24 8.88
N TYR A 325 22.93 -16.79 8.84
CA TYR A 325 21.81 -17.59 9.35
C TYR A 325 21.61 -18.87 8.52
N HIS A 326 21.79 -18.79 7.21
CA HIS A 326 21.69 -19.94 6.32
C HIS A 326 22.79 -20.97 6.60
N GLU A 327 24.05 -20.53 6.70
CA GLU A 327 25.22 -21.38 7.02
C GLU A 327 25.07 -22.08 8.38
N GLN A 328 24.51 -21.38 9.37
CA GLN A 328 24.22 -21.92 10.70
C GLN A 328 22.90 -22.72 10.77
N LYS A 329 22.24 -22.96 9.63
CA LYS A 329 20.99 -23.73 9.50
C LYS A 329 19.79 -23.12 10.22
N HIS A 330 19.81 -21.81 10.45
CA HIS A 330 18.67 -21.01 10.91
C HIS A 330 17.83 -20.53 9.71
N TYR A 331 17.31 -21.48 8.93
CA TYR A 331 16.67 -21.21 7.63
C TYR A 331 15.46 -20.27 7.71
N ASP A 332 14.64 -20.35 8.77
CA ASP A 332 13.49 -19.46 8.95
C ASP A 332 13.92 -17.98 9.09
N ILE A 333 15.02 -17.74 9.80
CA ILE A 333 15.56 -16.39 10.00
C ILE A 333 16.21 -15.92 8.70
N ALA A 334 16.99 -16.79 8.05
CA ALA A 334 17.56 -16.50 6.74
C ALA A 334 16.46 -16.11 5.72
N LEU A 335 15.31 -16.79 5.73
CA LEU A 335 14.19 -16.51 4.84
C LEU A 335 13.43 -15.23 5.21
N SER A 336 13.37 -14.86 6.49
CA SER A 336 12.74 -13.61 6.93
C SER A 336 13.44 -12.34 6.41
N ILE A 337 14.72 -12.42 6.05
CA ILE A 337 15.47 -11.26 5.54
C ILE A 337 15.01 -10.88 4.12
N PRO A 338 14.96 -11.79 3.13
CA PRO A 338 14.31 -11.51 1.85
C PRO A 338 12.85 -11.04 2.00
N GLY A 339 12.07 -11.66 2.89
CA GLY A 339 10.68 -11.25 3.15
C GLY A 339 10.57 -9.83 3.70
N TYR A 340 11.44 -9.47 4.65
CA TYR A 340 11.60 -8.11 5.15
C TYR A 340 11.96 -7.12 4.03
N ILE A 341 12.90 -7.46 3.16
CA ILE A 341 13.31 -6.60 2.03
C ILE A 341 12.11 -6.31 1.12
N VAL A 342 11.40 -7.36 0.72
CA VAL A 342 10.23 -7.29 -0.16
C VAL A 342 9.13 -6.46 0.49
N GLY A 343 8.76 -6.81 1.72
CA GLY A 343 7.70 -6.15 2.46
C GLY A 343 8.01 -4.68 2.75
N TYR A 344 9.24 -4.36 3.16
CA TYR A 344 9.67 -2.99 3.43
C TYR A 344 9.56 -2.11 2.19
N CYS A 345 10.01 -2.61 1.03
CA CYS A 345 9.90 -1.88 -0.24
C CYS A 345 8.44 -1.59 -0.59
N LEU A 346 7.55 -2.58 -0.44
CA LEU A 346 6.12 -2.44 -0.72
C LEU A 346 5.37 -1.58 0.30
N PHE A 347 5.87 -1.50 1.53
CA PHE A 347 5.29 -0.67 2.60
C PHE A 347 5.67 0.81 2.48
N ASN A 348 6.93 1.09 2.17
CA ASN A 348 7.47 2.47 2.24
C ASN A 348 7.43 3.20 0.91
N TYR A 349 7.44 2.48 -0.22
CA TYR A 349 7.69 3.07 -1.52
C TYR A 349 6.61 2.71 -2.54
N ALA A 350 6.34 3.65 -3.43
CA ALA A 350 5.72 3.38 -4.71
C ALA A 350 6.85 3.06 -5.72
N VAL A 351 7.30 1.79 -5.70
CA VAL A 351 8.34 1.29 -6.61
C VAL A 351 7.83 1.22 -8.06
N PRO A 352 8.72 1.18 -9.08
CA PRO A 352 8.32 0.95 -10.46
C PRO A 352 7.43 -0.29 -10.62
N LYS A 353 6.52 -0.26 -11.60
CA LYS A 353 5.53 -1.33 -11.80
C LYS A 353 6.16 -2.73 -11.97
N PRO A 354 7.26 -2.92 -12.73
CA PRO A 354 7.93 -4.22 -12.83
C PRO A 354 8.45 -4.72 -11.47
N ASP A 355 9.06 -3.83 -10.67
CA ASP A 355 9.52 -4.18 -9.33
C ASP A 355 8.34 -4.62 -8.46
N ARG A 356 7.27 -3.84 -8.42
CA ARG A 356 6.06 -4.18 -7.65
C ARG A 356 5.50 -5.55 -8.04
N ASP A 357 5.37 -5.82 -9.34
CA ASP A 357 4.77 -7.06 -9.84
C ASP A 357 5.67 -8.27 -9.52
N LEU A 358 7.00 -8.11 -9.59
CA LEU A 358 7.96 -9.15 -9.18
C LEU A 358 8.01 -9.37 -7.66
N LEU A 359 7.91 -8.30 -6.87
CA LEU A 359 7.82 -8.37 -5.40
C LEU A 359 6.48 -8.99 -4.95
N HIS A 360 5.38 -8.76 -5.68
CA HIS A 360 4.12 -9.47 -5.47
C HIS A 360 4.26 -10.96 -5.77
N LEU A 361 4.88 -11.31 -6.91
CA LEU A 361 5.14 -12.70 -7.28
C LEU A 361 6.00 -13.42 -6.22
N TYR A 362 6.93 -12.73 -5.57
CA TYR A 362 7.67 -13.30 -4.43
C TYR A 362 6.72 -13.84 -3.35
N PHE A 363 5.72 -13.06 -2.93
CA PHE A 363 4.74 -13.53 -1.95
C PHE A 363 3.85 -14.66 -2.46
N GLN A 364 3.51 -14.68 -3.75
CA GLN A 364 2.78 -15.81 -4.33
C GLN A 364 3.59 -17.11 -4.27
N VAL A 365 4.92 -17.02 -4.35
CA VAL A 365 5.82 -18.17 -4.22
C VAL A 365 6.00 -18.57 -2.75
N THR A 366 6.19 -17.61 -1.85
CA THR A 366 6.53 -17.89 -0.44
C THR A 366 5.33 -18.18 0.44
N GLU A 367 4.13 -17.72 0.08
CA GLU A 367 2.88 -17.93 0.83
C GLU A 367 1.81 -18.66 0.00
N PRO A 368 2.12 -19.82 -0.62
CA PRO A 368 1.25 -20.44 -1.63
C PRO A 368 -0.10 -20.90 -1.06
N GLU A 369 -0.14 -21.36 0.20
CA GLU A 369 -1.38 -21.80 0.85
C GLU A 369 -2.38 -20.65 1.01
N TYR A 370 -1.90 -19.45 1.31
CA TYR A 370 -2.73 -18.27 1.45
C TYR A 370 -3.40 -17.90 0.12
N PHE A 371 -2.61 -17.83 -0.96
CA PHE A 371 -3.14 -17.55 -2.29
C PHE A 371 -4.10 -18.66 -2.77
N GLN A 372 -3.81 -19.94 -2.49
CA GLN A 372 -4.73 -21.03 -2.82
C GLN A 372 -6.07 -20.91 -2.08
N ARG A 373 -6.06 -20.58 -0.79
CA ARG A 373 -7.28 -20.35 0.01
C ARG A 373 -8.11 -19.17 -0.48
N LEU A 374 -7.45 -18.15 -1.06
CA LEU A 374 -8.11 -17.03 -1.74
C LEU A 374 -8.63 -17.38 -3.15
N GLY A 375 -8.40 -18.60 -3.64
CA GLY A 375 -8.89 -19.07 -4.94
C GLY A 375 -7.92 -18.90 -6.11
N PHE A 376 -6.65 -18.56 -5.85
CA PHE A 376 -5.64 -18.53 -6.91
C PHE A 376 -5.26 -19.95 -7.33
N SER A 377 -5.21 -20.18 -8.65
CA SER A 377 -4.90 -21.50 -9.22
C SER A 377 -3.40 -21.78 -9.40
N ALA A 378 -2.57 -20.74 -9.31
CA ALA A 378 -1.13 -20.86 -9.51
C ALA A 378 -0.47 -21.65 -8.37
N LYS A 379 0.33 -22.66 -8.74
CA LYS A 379 1.10 -23.50 -7.81
C LYS A 379 2.59 -23.33 -8.05
N TYR A 380 3.21 -22.45 -7.28
CA TYR A 380 4.63 -22.12 -7.41
C TYR A 380 5.54 -22.89 -6.45
N TYR A 381 5.03 -23.21 -5.25
CA TYR A 381 5.74 -23.92 -4.20
C TYR A 381 4.79 -24.88 -3.51
N ASP A 382 5.27 -26.08 -3.20
CA ASP A 382 4.56 -27.07 -2.40
C ASP A 382 5.25 -27.21 -1.03
N PRO A 383 4.64 -26.67 0.05
CA PRO A 383 5.21 -26.77 1.40
C PRO A 383 5.38 -28.20 1.91
N ALA A 384 4.59 -29.17 1.41
CA ALA A 384 4.64 -30.55 1.88
C ALA A 384 5.86 -31.31 1.34
N SER A 385 6.21 -31.08 0.07
CA SER A 385 7.39 -31.68 -0.58
C SER A 385 8.63 -30.80 -0.49
N GLY A 386 8.46 -29.49 -0.25
CA GLY A 386 9.53 -28.50 -0.33
C GLY A 386 9.96 -28.16 -1.75
N GLU A 387 9.20 -28.57 -2.77
CA GLU A 387 9.58 -28.41 -4.18
C GLU A 387 9.05 -27.10 -4.79
N LEU A 388 9.93 -26.40 -5.52
CA LEU A 388 9.59 -25.21 -6.31
C LEU A 388 9.26 -25.58 -7.77
N ASN A 389 8.13 -25.08 -8.27
CA ASN A 389 7.72 -25.25 -9.66
C ASN A 389 8.47 -24.29 -10.59
N LYS A 390 9.69 -24.70 -10.96
CA LYS A 390 10.60 -23.99 -11.87
C LYS A 390 9.90 -23.45 -13.12
N ARG A 391 9.07 -24.29 -13.76
CA ARG A 391 8.41 -23.93 -15.03
C ARG A 391 7.37 -22.84 -14.82
N ALA A 392 6.54 -22.96 -13.79
CA ALA A 392 5.50 -21.97 -13.49
C ALA A 392 6.11 -20.62 -13.08
N ILE A 393 7.12 -20.61 -12.21
CA ILE A 393 7.79 -19.37 -11.76
C ILE A 393 8.43 -18.65 -12.96
N LYS A 394 9.20 -19.37 -13.79
CA LYS A 394 9.82 -18.77 -14.99
C LYS A 394 8.79 -18.24 -15.98
N LYS A 395 7.63 -18.89 -16.11
CA LYS A 395 6.54 -18.39 -16.96
C LYS A 395 5.94 -17.11 -16.38
N ALA A 396 5.72 -17.04 -15.08
CA ALA A 396 5.18 -15.85 -14.40
C ALA A 396 6.11 -14.64 -14.54
N ILE A 397 7.43 -14.83 -14.35
CA ILE A 397 8.41 -13.74 -14.54
C ILE A 397 8.36 -13.20 -15.97
N ARG A 398 8.35 -14.07 -16.99
CA ARG A 398 8.26 -13.63 -18.40
C ARG A 398 6.97 -12.88 -18.69
N TYR A 399 5.85 -13.35 -18.14
CA TYR A 399 4.58 -12.66 -18.28
C TYR A 399 4.64 -11.23 -17.70
N ILE A 400 5.22 -11.06 -16.52
CA ILE A 400 5.44 -9.73 -15.92
C ILE A 400 6.31 -8.85 -16.83
N VAL A 401 7.37 -9.42 -17.41
CA VAL A 401 8.24 -8.69 -18.35
C VAL A 401 7.46 -8.24 -19.59
N ASP A 402 6.70 -9.16 -20.20
CA ASP A 402 5.92 -8.88 -21.40
C ASP A 402 4.87 -7.78 -21.17
N GLU A 403 4.14 -7.84 -20.04
CA GLU A 403 3.11 -6.84 -19.67
C GLU A 403 3.69 -5.44 -19.42
N ASN A 404 4.96 -5.35 -19.02
CA ASN A 404 5.62 -4.06 -18.75
C ASN A 404 6.54 -3.59 -19.89
N SER A 405 6.71 -4.39 -20.95
CA SER A 405 7.68 -4.14 -22.03
C SER A 405 7.47 -2.85 -22.82
N VAL A 406 6.23 -2.34 -22.87
CA VAL A 406 5.90 -1.09 -23.57
C VAL A 406 6.43 0.12 -22.81
N GLU A 407 6.27 0.15 -21.48
CA GLU A 407 6.68 1.29 -20.64
C GLU A 407 8.14 1.18 -20.20
N PHE A 408 8.67 -0.04 -20.03
CA PHE A 408 10.01 -0.31 -19.51
C PHE A 408 10.87 -1.06 -20.54
N VAL A 409 11.55 -0.30 -21.39
CA VAL A 409 12.42 -0.85 -22.44
C VAL A 409 13.68 -1.44 -21.81
N GLY A 410 14.08 -2.64 -22.25
CA GLY A 410 15.30 -3.29 -21.77
C GLY A 410 15.14 -4.19 -20.54
N LEU A 411 13.90 -4.34 -20.02
CA LEU A 411 13.61 -5.23 -18.90
C LEU A 411 13.98 -6.69 -19.24
N ASN A 412 15.10 -7.17 -18.71
CA ASN A 412 15.66 -8.49 -19.01
C ASN A 412 16.19 -9.18 -17.75
N PRO A 413 15.31 -9.67 -16.85
CA PRO A 413 15.73 -10.35 -15.65
C PRO A 413 16.50 -11.63 -15.98
N ALA A 414 17.62 -11.86 -15.30
CA ALA A 414 18.48 -13.02 -15.49
C ALA A 414 17.85 -14.32 -14.93
N ILE A 415 16.75 -14.78 -15.51
CA ILE A 415 15.95 -15.96 -15.07
C ILE A 415 16.79 -17.24 -14.96
N GLY A 416 17.90 -17.34 -15.71
CA GLY A 416 18.85 -18.45 -15.62
C GLY A 416 19.63 -18.52 -14.31
N SER A 417 19.72 -17.41 -13.56
CA SER A 417 20.46 -17.32 -12.29
C SER A 417 19.69 -17.81 -11.06
N LEU A 418 18.39 -18.11 -11.21
CA LEU A 418 17.54 -18.57 -10.10
C LEU A 418 17.97 -19.94 -9.59
N ASN A 419 18.22 -20.03 -8.29
CA ASN A 419 18.43 -21.28 -7.57
C ASN A 419 17.08 -21.81 -7.06
N PHE A 420 16.84 -23.11 -7.17
CA PHE A 420 15.59 -23.77 -6.78
C PHE A 420 15.86 -25.01 -5.90
N GLU A 421 17.03 -25.12 -5.29
CA GLU A 421 17.40 -26.20 -4.37
C GLU A 421 16.57 -26.14 -3.08
N GLY A 422 16.22 -24.93 -2.64
CA GLY A 422 15.37 -24.68 -1.50
C GLY A 422 14.78 -23.27 -1.54
N LEU A 423 13.85 -23.00 -0.62
CA LEU A 423 13.13 -21.73 -0.59
C LEU A 423 14.04 -20.56 -0.21
N ALA A 424 15.04 -20.77 0.66
CA ALA A 424 16.00 -19.74 1.05
C ALA A 424 16.96 -19.38 -0.09
N GLU A 425 17.48 -20.38 -0.81
CA GLU A 425 18.34 -20.23 -1.98
C GLU A 425 17.60 -19.54 -3.12
N PHE A 426 16.33 -19.90 -3.32
CA PHE A 426 15.44 -19.22 -4.25
C PHE A 426 15.22 -17.77 -3.85
N ALA A 427 14.83 -17.48 -2.61
CA ALA A 427 14.58 -16.13 -2.14
C ALA A 427 15.80 -15.21 -2.35
N LYS A 428 17.01 -15.70 -2.04
CA LYS A 428 18.26 -14.97 -2.29
C LYS A 428 18.48 -14.68 -3.77
N SER A 429 18.49 -15.74 -4.59
CA SER A 429 18.75 -15.61 -6.03
C SER A 429 17.67 -14.81 -6.77
N TYR A 430 16.42 -14.84 -6.29
CA TYR A 430 15.32 -14.05 -6.80
C TYR A 430 15.51 -12.54 -6.56
N LEU A 431 15.92 -12.15 -5.36
CA LEU A 431 16.24 -10.74 -5.09
C LEU A 431 17.49 -10.27 -5.82
N LEU A 432 18.51 -11.12 -5.98
CA LEU A 432 19.66 -10.81 -6.83
C LEU A 432 19.28 -10.64 -8.30
N MET A 433 18.30 -11.41 -8.80
CA MET A 433 17.77 -11.25 -10.15
C MET A 433 17.08 -9.88 -10.30
N ILE A 434 16.24 -9.48 -9.35
CA ILE A 434 15.59 -8.15 -9.33
C ILE A 434 16.67 -7.06 -9.27
N ARG A 435 17.62 -7.17 -8.35
CA ARG A 435 18.70 -6.20 -8.13
C ARG A 435 19.59 -5.96 -9.36
N ASN A 436 19.72 -6.94 -10.24
CA ASN A 436 20.60 -6.87 -11.42
C ASN A 436 19.85 -6.53 -12.71
N MET A 437 18.53 -6.31 -12.67
CA MET A 437 17.77 -5.98 -13.88
C MET A 437 17.81 -4.47 -14.15
N GLU A 438 17.74 -4.09 -15.41
CA GLU A 438 17.58 -2.68 -15.79
C GLU A 438 16.10 -2.32 -15.81
N VAL A 439 15.75 -1.24 -15.13
CA VAL A 439 14.37 -0.71 -15.06
C VAL A 439 14.41 0.77 -15.40
N ALA A 440 14.44 1.06 -16.70
CA ALA A 440 14.35 2.42 -17.24
C ALA A 440 12.98 2.57 -17.94
N LYS A 441 12.31 3.71 -17.72
CA LYS A 441 11.13 4.06 -18.51
C LYS A 441 11.57 4.43 -19.93
N ALA A 442 10.75 4.07 -20.93
CA ALA A 442 10.89 4.59 -22.28
C ALA A 442 10.86 6.13 -22.26
N GLU A 443 11.76 6.77 -23.00
CA GLU A 443 11.77 8.23 -23.21
C GLU A 443 10.66 8.69 -24.14
#